data_AF-A0A5J4W514-F1
#
_entry.id   AF-A0A5J4W514-F1
#
_cell.length_a   1.000
_cell.length_b   1.000
_cell.length_c   1.000
_cell.angle_alpha   90.00
_cell.angle_beta   90.00
_cell.angle_gamma   90.00
#
_symmetry.space_group_name_H-M   'P 1'
#
loop_
_entity.id
_entity.type
_entity.pdbx_description
1 polymer ?
#
loop_
_entity_poly.entity_id
_entity_poly.type
_entity_poly.pdbx_seq_one_letter_code
_entity_poly.pdbx_strand_id
1 'polypeptide(L)'
;MPLLFVVIVSMLKELLEDIRRFQSDRKANGKLCRKLIGSNFEVVKWKDLQVGDIVRIECDEMVPADLLILFSPLDDGLCNIETSNLDGETNLKSKQAVQIEGKNADFINDILSFRAHVTIDQPNAQLYVFNGTMAIIGENDIPLSNKNVILRSCALRNTSYILALVVVKLGQVLFVNNDILMYDPVSDTRANARTSNLNESLGQIQYIFSDKTGTLTQNKMEFFKCTIGGEKFGTGISEVQAAELQRRGNINVKASGRGFEDDALAN
;
A
#
# COMPACT_ATOMS: atom_id res chain seq x y z
N MET A 1 -25.84 8.63 -29.43
CA MET A 1 -26.36 7.29 -29.06
C MET A 1 -25.27 6.27 -28.71
N PRO A 2 -24.21 6.02 -29.52
CA PRO A 2 -23.22 4.99 -29.19
C PRO A 2 -22.35 5.32 -27.95
N LEU A 3 -21.95 6.58 -27.76
CA LEU A 3 -21.19 7.01 -26.59
C LEU A 3 -21.98 6.83 -25.28
N LEU A 4 -23.27 7.17 -25.28
CA LEU A 4 -24.16 7.04 -24.12
C LEU A 4 -24.30 5.57 -23.69
N PHE A 5 -24.44 4.66 -24.65
CA PHE A 5 -24.51 3.22 -24.38
C PHE A 5 -23.22 2.71 -23.72
N VAL A 6 -22.06 3.08 -24.25
CA VAL A 6 -20.75 2.67 -23.69
C VAL A 6 -20.56 3.21 -22.28
N VAL A 7 -20.87 4.48 -22.04
CA VAL A 7 -20.77 5.09 -20.70
C VAL A 7 -21.68 4.39 -19.70
N ILE A 8 -22.93 4.08 -20.07
CA ILE A 8 -23.88 3.37 -19.20
C ILE A 8 -23.36 1.96 -18.86
N VAL A 9 -22.84 1.22 -19.83
CA VAL A 9 -22.31 -0.14 -19.60
C VAL A 9 -21.08 -0.10 -18.70
N SER A 10 -20.17 0.88 -18.90
CA SER A 10 -18.99 1.07 -18.04
C SER A 10 -19.39 1.42 -16.61
N MET A 11 -20.31 2.39 -16.43
CA MET A 11 -20.82 2.76 -15.10
C MET A 11 -21.49 1.59 -14.39
N LEU A 12 -22.28 0.77 -15.10
CA LEU A 12 -22.92 -0.39 -14.53
C LEU A 12 -21.90 -1.44 -14.09
N LYS A 13 -20.85 -1.67 -14.90
CA LYS A 13 -19.77 -2.59 -14.55
C LYS A 13 -18.99 -2.10 -13.33
N GLU A 14 -18.62 -0.83 -13.29
CA GLU A 14 -17.95 -0.21 -12.15
C GLU A 14 -18.79 -0.31 -10.88
N LEU A 15 -20.10 -0.02 -10.98
CA LEU A 15 -21.04 -0.17 -9.87
C LEU A 15 -21.10 -1.62 -9.35
N LEU A 16 -21.15 -2.61 -10.23
CA LEU A 16 -21.14 -4.03 -9.84
C LEU A 16 -19.84 -4.43 -9.16
N GLU A 17 -18.70 -3.98 -9.67
CA GLU A 17 -17.39 -4.22 -9.05
C GLU A 17 -17.27 -3.56 -7.68
N ASP A 18 -17.76 -2.32 -7.55
CA ASP A 18 -17.70 -1.57 -6.29
C ASP A 18 -18.61 -2.20 -5.22
N ILE A 19 -19.79 -2.70 -5.60
CA ILE A 19 -20.66 -3.47 -4.69
C ILE A 19 -19.96 -4.76 -4.24
N ARG A 20 -19.28 -5.48 -5.14
CA ARG A 20 -18.54 -6.70 -4.78
C ARG A 20 -17.38 -6.38 -3.84
N ARG A 21 -16.65 -5.28 -4.06
CA ARG A 21 -15.59 -4.79 -3.17
C ARG A 21 -16.15 -4.47 -1.79
N PHE A 22 -17.25 -3.73 -1.72
CA PHE A 22 -17.91 -3.41 -0.46
C PHE A 22 -18.36 -4.66 0.32
N GLN A 23 -18.88 -5.68 -0.37
CA GLN A 23 -19.21 -6.96 0.26
C GLN A 23 -17.96 -7.69 0.77
N SER A 24 -16.87 -7.66 0.01
CA SER A 24 -15.58 -8.23 0.42
C SER A 24 -15.02 -7.52 1.66
N ASP A 25 -15.06 -6.18 1.68
CA ASP A 25 -14.58 -5.37 2.80
C ASP A 25 -15.43 -5.59 4.05
N ARG A 26 -16.77 -5.65 3.90
CA ARG A 26 -17.65 -6.00 5.02
C ARG A 26 -17.35 -7.38 5.60
N LYS A 27 -17.06 -8.38 4.76
CA LYS A 27 -16.67 -9.72 5.21
C LYS A 27 -15.33 -9.67 5.95
N ALA A 28 -14.34 -8.96 5.42
CA ALA A 28 -13.02 -8.83 6.06
C ALA A 28 -13.12 -8.09 7.41
N ASN A 29 -13.86 -7.00 7.48
CA ASN A 29 -14.05 -6.19 8.69
C ASN A 29 -14.94 -6.90 9.74
N GLY A 30 -15.73 -7.89 9.32
CA GLY A 30 -16.55 -8.72 10.20
C GLY A 30 -15.83 -9.91 10.82
N LYS A 31 -14.58 -10.22 10.39
CA LYS A 31 -13.79 -11.31 10.97
C LYS A 31 -13.49 -11.05 12.44
N LEU A 32 -13.36 -12.13 13.20
CA LEU A 32 -13.13 -12.12 14.64
C LEU A 32 -11.64 -12.35 14.94
N CYS A 33 -11.19 -11.82 16.06
CA CYS A 33 -9.86 -12.02 16.62
C CYS A 33 -9.93 -11.91 18.15
N ARG A 34 -8.90 -12.39 18.85
CA ARG A 34 -8.83 -12.36 20.31
C ARG A 34 -7.93 -11.22 20.74
N LYS A 35 -8.46 -10.25 21.48
CA LYS A 35 -7.74 -9.11 22.04
C LYS A 35 -7.62 -9.27 23.56
N LEU A 36 -6.47 -8.94 24.12
CA LEU A 36 -6.28 -8.89 25.57
C LEU A 36 -6.97 -7.66 26.15
N ILE A 37 -7.91 -7.87 27.07
CA ILE A 37 -8.63 -6.84 27.81
C ILE A 37 -8.54 -7.18 29.31
N GLY A 38 -7.83 -6.35 30.06
CA GLY A 38 -7.45 -6.71 31.43
C GLY A 38 -6.60 -7.98 31.41
N SER A 39 -7.02 -9.01 32.14
CA SER A 39 -6.34 -10.31 32.20
C SER A 39 -6.91 -11.38 31.26
N ASN A 40 -7.93 -11.06 30.47
CA ASN A 40 -8.65 -12.04 29.65
C ASN A 40 -8.57 -11.72 28.16
N PHE A 41 -8.60 -12.76 27.33
CA PHE A 41 -8.73 -12.61 25.88
C PHE A 41 -10.20 -12.58 25.49
N GLU A 42 -10.66 -11.43 25.01
CA GLU A 42 -12.02 -11.23 24.52
C GLU A 42 -12.07 -11.27 22.99
N VAL A 43 -13.18 -11.78 22.44
CA VAL A 43 -13.38 -11.87 21.00
C VAL A 43 -13.89 -10.54 20.48
N VAL A 44 -13.10 -9.88 19.63
CA VAL A 44 -13.42 -8.59 19.01
C VAL A 44 -13.37 -8.69 17.48
N LYS A 45 -14.04 -7.77 16.78
CA LYS A 45 -13.96 -7.72 15.32
C LYS A 45 -12.66 -7.05 14.88
N TRP A 46 -12.16 -7.42 13.70
CA TRP A 46 -10.94 -6.83 13.13
C TRP A 46 -11.00 -5.31 13.03
N LYS A 47 -12.17 -4.74 12.75
CA LYS A 47 -12.37 -3.29 12.66
C LYS A 47 -12.25 -2.54 14.00
N ASP A 48 -12.31 -3.26 15.12
CA ASP A 48 -12.30 -2.68 16.47
C ASP A 48 -10.90 -2.80 17.13
N LEU A 49 -9.91 -3.35 16.41
CA LEU A 49 -8.51 -3.38 16.83
C LEU A 49 -7.82 -2.03 16.66
N GLN A 50 -6.95 -1.68 17.61
CA GLN A 50 -6.16 -0.45 17.62
C GLN A 50 -4.66 -0.74 17.78
N VAL A 51 -3.84 0.22 17.38
CA VAL A 51 -2.38 0.16 17.57
C VAL A 51 -2.08 0.07 19.07
N GLY A 52 -1.20 -0.85 19.45
CA GLY A 52 -0.86 -1.13 20.84
C GLY A 52 -1.72 -2.22 21.49
N ASP A 53 -2.76 -2.71 20.82
CA ASP A 53 -3.53 -3.85 21.32
C ASP A 53 -2.70 -5.13 21.29
N ILE A 54 -2.83 -5.96 22.31
CA ILE A 54 -2.24 -7.30 22.31
C ILE A 54 -3.28 -8.29 21.81
N VAL A 55 -2.92 -9.08 20.81
CA VAL A 55 -3.80 -10.08 20.21
C VAL A 55 -3.21 -11.47 20.31
N ARG A 56 -4.10 -12.46 20.41
CA ARG A 56 -3.78 -13.87 20.33
C ARG A 56 -4.29 -14.42 19.01
N ILE A 57 -3.39 -14.98 18.22
CA ILE A 57 -3.69 -15.58 16.91
C ILE A 57 -3.49 -17.08 17.05
N GLU A 58 -4.51 -17.88 16.74
CA GLU A 58 -4.44 -19.34 16.78
C GLU A 58 -3.90 -19.91 15.45
N CYS A 59 -3.50 -21.18 15.47
CA CYS A 59 -3.13 -21.92 14.28
C CYS A 59 -4.24 -21.83 13.23
N ASP A 60 -3.84 -21.67 11.97
CA ASP A 60 -4.70 -21.55 10.79
C ASP A 60 -5.58 -20.29 10.73
N GLU A 61 -5.42 -19.36 11.67
CA GLU A 61 -6.07 -18.05 11.61
C GLU A 61 -5.28 -17.05 10.74
N MET A 62 -6.02 -16.17 10.08
CA MET A 62 -5.43 -15.02 9.37
C MET A 62 -5.09 -13.90 10.33
N VAL A 63 -3.99 -13.23 10.03
CA VAL A 63 -3.49 -12.08 10.77
C VAL A 63 -4.28 -10.81 10.43
N PRO A 64 -4.87 -10.10 11.42
CA PRO A 64 -5.82 -9.00 11.19
C PRO A 64 -5.17 -7.65 10.81
N ALA A 65 -3.95 -7.42 11.26
CA ALA A 65 -3.18 -6.19 11.12
C ALA A 65 -1.69 -6.54 11.08
N ASP A 66 -0.79 -5.56 10.95
CA ASP A 66 0.63 -5.85 11.11
C ASP A 66 0.92 -6.13 12.59
N LEU A 67 1.64 -7.21 12.87
CA LEU A 67 1.83 -7.72 14.21
C LEU A 67 3.32 -7.85 14.53
N LEU A 68 3.72 -7.35 15.69
CA LEU A 68 5.03 -7.62 16.27
C LEU A 68 4.91 -8.84 17.20
N ILE A 69 5.62 -9.92 16.89
CA ILE A 69 5.50 -11.19 17.62
C ILE A 69 6.16 -11.03 18.99
N LEU A 70 5.38 -11.14 20.05
CA LEU A 70 5.87 -11.08 21.43
C LEU A 70 6.19 -12.47 21.95
N PHE A 71 5.41 -13.48 21.59
CA PHE A 71 5.58 -14.85 22.07
C PHE A 71 5.14 -15.87 21.03
N SER A 72 5.86 -16.98 20.99
CA SER A 72 5.50 -18.18 20.27
C SER A 72 5.91 -19.41 21.08
N PRO A 73 5.12 -20.50 21.08
CA PRO A 73 5.38 -21.71 21.87
C PRO A 73 6.37 -22.68 21.21
N LEU A 74 6.84 -22.42 19.98
CA LEU A 74 7.92 -23.23 19.40
C LEU A 74 9.28 -22.81 19.97
N ASP A 75 10.26 -23.71 19.83
CA ASP A 75 11.65 -23.47 20.24
C ASP A 75 12.20 -22.15 19.66
N ASP A 76 13.01 -21.46 20.47
CA ASP A 76 13.58 -20.13 20.18
C ASP A 76 12.54 -19.04 19.82
N GLY A 77 11.28 -19.25 20.17
CA GLY A 77 10.19 -18.33 19.86
C GLY A 77 9.84 -18.28 18.36
N LEU A 78 10.16 -19.33 17.59
CA LEU A 78 9.88 -19.38 16.16
C LEU A 78 8.37 -19.49 15.88
N CYS A 79 7.90 -19.02 14.74
CA CYS A 79 6.55 -19.30 14.24
C CYS A 79 6.56 -19.34 12.71
N ASN A 80 5.70 -20.16 12.11
CA ASN A 80 5.62 -20.26 10.65
C ASN A 80 4.39 -19.52 10.13
N ILE A 81 4.59 -18.75 9.06
CA ILE A 81 3.52 -18.03 8.38
C ILE A 81 3.46 -18.41 6.91
N GLU A 82 2.25 -18.43 6.38
CA GLU A 82 1.98 -18.57 4.96
C GLU A 82 1.73 -17.18 4.37
N THR A 83 2.48 -16.82 3.31
CA THR A 83 2.38 -15.51 2.62
C THR A 83 1.68 -15.59 1.27
N SER A 84 1.00 -16.70 0.97
CA SER A 84 0.29 -16.91 -0.31
C SER A 84 -0.67 -15.78 -0.68
N ASN A 85 -1.25 -15.10 0.32
CA ASN A 85 -2.14 -13.95 0.14
C ASN A 85 -1.41 -12.62 -0.19
N LEU A 86 -0.09 -12.55 -0.03
CA LEU A 86 0.73 -11.33 -0.12
C LEU A 86 1.65 -11.35 -1.36
N ASP A 87 2.33 -12.46 -1.60
CA ASP A 87 3.30 -12.62 -2.69
C ASP A 87 3.00 -13.83 -3.62
N GLY A 88 1.94 -14.59 -3.33
CA GLY A 88 1.58 -15.78 -4.11
C GLY A 88 2.51 -16.98 -3.89
N GLU A 89 3.47 -16.89 -2.95
CA GLU A 89 4.33 -18.01 -2.59
C GLU A 89 3.59 -18.97 -1.66
N THR A 90 3.63 -20.27 -1.96
CA THR A 90 3.01 -21.33 -1.14
C THR A 90 3.94 -21.84 -0.03
N ASN A 91 5.16 -21.34 0.04
CA ASN A 91 6.14 -21.76 1.04
C ASN A 91 5.87 -21.10 2.38
N LEU A 92 6.09 -21.86 3.45
CA LEU A 92 6.08 -21.34 4.80
C LEU A 92 7.33 -20.51 5.05
N LYS A 93 7.15 -19.32 5.63
CA LYS A 93 8.25 -18.46 6.08
C LYS A 93 8.31 -18.51 7.60
N SER A 94 9.49 -18.82 8.13
CA SER A 94 9.73 -18.77 9.57
C SER A 94 10.00 -17.34 10.03
N LYS A 95 9.29 -16.93 11.07
CA LYS A 95 9.43 -15.68 11.82
C LYS A 95 9.80 -16.01 13.27
N GLN A 96 10.20 -15.01 14.04
CA GLN A 96 10.71 -15.21 15.39
C GLN A 96 10.19 -14.13 16.35
N ALA A 97 9.70 -14.56 17.51
CA ALA A 97 9.31 -13.69 18.59
C ALA A 97 10.48 -12.83 19.07
N VAL A 98 10.16 -11.64 19.58
CA VAL A 98 11.15 -10.77 20.22
C VAL A 98 11.74 -11.49 21.43
N GLN A 99 13.06 -11.68 21.38
CA GLN A 99 13.85 -12.29 22.45
C GLN A 99 13.94 -11.28 23.59
N ILE A 100 13.24 -11.56 24.68
CA ILE A 100 13.26 -10.75 25.90
C ILE A 100 13.82 -11.67 26.98
N GLU A 101 14.83 -11.20 27.72
CA GLU A 101 15.45 -11.97 28.78
C GLU A 101 14.40 -12.31 29.87
N GLY A 102 14.41 -13.53 30.38
CA GLY A 102 13.48 -13.96 31.45
C GLY A 102 12.08 -14.42 31.01
N LYS A 103 11.78 -14.50 29.72
CA LYS A 103 10.49 -15.05 29.24
C LYS A 103 10.39 -16.57 29.44
N ASN A 104 9.47 -16.98 30.32
CA ASN A 104 9.05 -18.37 30.49
C ASN A 104 7.63 -18.61 29.97
N ALA A 105 7.17 -19.87 30.02
CA ALA A 105 5.83 -20.31 29.60
C ALA A 105 4.67 -19.54 30.26
N ASP A 106 4.92 -18.84 31.37
CA ASP A 106 3.96 -18.00 32.10
C ASP A 106 3.87 -16.56 31.57
N PHE A 107 4.46 -16.25 30.41
CA PHE A 107 4.48 -14.89 29.83
C PHE A 107 3.09 -14.24 29.73
N ILE A 108 2.00 -15.01 29.69
CA ILE A 108 0.62 -14.47 29.76
C ILE A 108 0.37 -13.68 31.05
N ASN A 109 0.93 -14.10 32.18
CA ASN A 109 0.80 -13.39 33.45
C ASN A 109 1.72 -12.16 33.50
N ASP A 110 2.91 -12.27 32.89
CA ASP A 110 3.89 -11.19 32.84
C ASP A 110 3.55 -10.11 31.79
N ILE A 111 2.73 -10.43 30.79
CA ILE A 111 2.34 -9.47 29.75
C ILE A 111 1.54 -8.29 30.30
N LEU A 112 0.90 -8.46 31.47
CA LEU A 112 0.14 -7.41 32.14
C LEU A 112 1.05 -6.36 32.81
N SER A 113 2.23 -6.79 33.27
CA SER A 113 3.24 -5.89 33.84
C SER A 113 4.22 -5.38 32.77
N PHE A 114 4.25 -6.02 31.61
CA PHE A 114 5.11 -5.68 30.49
C PHE A 114 4.81 -4.26 29.96
N ARG A 115 5.79 -3.36 30.13
CA ARG A 115 5.78 -2.01 29.56
C ARG A 115 6.99 -1.84 28.65
N ALA A 116 6.71 -1.72 27.37
CA ALA A 116 7.73 -1.46 26.37
C ALA A 116 7.32 -0.31 25.44
N HIS A 117 8.30 0.49 25.05
CA HIS A 117 8.15 1.49 24.01
C HIS A 117 8.76 0.94 22.72
N VAL A 118 7.94 0.78 21.69
CA VAL A 118 8.40 0.30 20.39
C VAL A 118 8.59 1.50 19.47
N THR A 119 9.83 1.74 19.07
CA THR A 119 10.19 2.73 18.08
C THR A 119 10.48 2.01 16.77
N ILE A 120 9.85 2.43 15.67
CA ILE A 120 10.06 1.85 14.35
C ILE A 120 10.60 2.96 13.46
N ASP A 121 11.55 2.61 12.60
CA ASP A 121 12.07 3.55 11.60
C ASP A 121 10.95 4.06 10.68
N GLN A 122 11.21 5.18 10.03
CA GLN A 122 10.28 5.73 9.05
C GLN A 122 9.93 4.68 7.97
N PRO A 123 8.68 4.65 7.49
CA PRO A 123 8.26 3.65 6.53
C PRO A 123 9.11 3.71 5.25
N ASN A 124 9.80 2.61 4.96
CA ASN A 124 10.61 2.43 3.77
C ASN A 124 9.84 1.64 2.71
N ALA A 125 10.11 1.87 1.42
CA ALA A 125 9.56 1.14 0.29
C ALA A 125 10.07 -0.32 0.18
N GLN A 126 11.11 -0.69 0.94
CA GLN A 126 11.67 -2.04 0.94
C GLN A 126 10.92 -2.98 1.91
N LEU A 127 10.16 -3.93 1.38
CA LEU A 127 9.32 -4.87 2.16
C LEU A 127 10.08 -5.75 3.14
N TYR A 128 11.32 -6.10 2.79
CA TYR A 128 12.16 -7.00 3.56
C TYR A 128 12.98 -6.28 4.63
N VAL A 129 12.96 -4.94 4.62
CA VAL A 129 13.71 -4.12 5.57
C VAL A 129 12.72 -3.53 6.56
N PHE A 130 12.76 -4.07 7.77
CA PHE A 130 12.12 -3.50 8.94
C PHE A 130 13.21 -3.32 9.98
N ASN A 131 13.38 -2.08 10.44
CA ASN A 131 14.30 -1.72 11.49
C ASN A 131 13.47 -1.03 12.57
N GLY A 132 13.61 -1.49 13.80
CA GLY A 132 13.02 -0.84 14.95
C GLY A 132 13.79 -1.21 16.21
N THR A 133 13.41 -0.59 17.31
CA THR A 133 13.98 -0.84 18.62
C THR A 133 12.84 -0.92 19.63
N MET A 134 12.85 -1.95 20.46
CA MET A 134 11.97 -2.07 21.61
C MET A 134 12.77 -1.70 22.86
N ALA A 135 12.34 -0.64 23.54
CA ALA A 135 12.90 -0.21 24.82
C ALA A 135 12.01 -0.71 25.96
N ILE A 136 12.56 -1.52 26.85
CA ILE A 136 11.90 -1.99 28.08
C ILE A 136 12.50 -1.21 29.26
N ILE A 137 11.67 -0.77 30.19
CA ILE A 137 12.14 0.05 31.33
C ILE A 137 13.10 -0.78 32.19
N GLY A 138 14.38 -0.38 32.21
CA GLY A 138 15.41 -1.01 33.04
C GLY A 138 16.25 -2.09 32.34
N GLU A 139 16.01 -2.36 31.06
CA GLU A 139 16.78 -3.31 30.24
C GLU A 139 17.45 -2.61 29.05
N ASN A 140 18.33 -3.34 28.35
CA ASN A 140 18.93 -2.87 27.12
C ASN A 140 17.91 -2.84 25.98
N ASP A 141 18.09 -1.89 25.08
CA ASP A 141 17.30 -1.77 23.85
C ASP A 141 17.42 -3.03 22.98
N ILE A 142 16.27 -3.60 22.62
CA ILE A 142 16.20 -4.82 21.81
C ILE A 142 15.98 -4.44 20.34
N PRO A 143 16.91 -4.79 19.44
CA PRO A 143 16.75 -4.51 18.02
C PRO A 143 15.65 -5.38 17.42
N LEU A 144 14.75 -4.75 16.67
CA LEU A 144 13.68 -5.39 15.93
C LEU A 144 14.00 -5.43 14.45
N SER A 145 13.72 -6.56 13.83
CA SER A 145 13.94 -6.79 12.41
C SER A 145 12.68 -7.33 11.72
N ASN A 146 12.73 -7.48 10.39
CA ASN A 146 11.64 -8.10 9.63
C ASN A 146 11.33 -9.54 10.09
N LYS A 147 12.25 -10.22 10.79
CA LYS A 147 11.99 -11.55 11.37
C LYS A 147 10.95 -11.50 12.49
N ASN A 148 10.78 -10.34 13.15
CA ASN A 148 9.91 -10.17 14.30
C ASN A 148 8.49 -9.72 13.95
N VAL A 149 8.24 -9.38 12.68
CA VAL A 149 6.97 -8.81 12.22
C VAL A 149 6.25 -9.76 11.26
N ILE A 150 4.94 -9.85 11.42
CA ILE A 150 4.01 -10.52 10.51
C ILE A 150 3.07 -9.48 9.93
N LEU A 151 2.85 -9.52 8.62
CA LEU A 151 1.99 -8.58 7.93
C LEU A 151 0.54 -9.07 7.89
N ARG A 152 -0.39 -8.12 7.75
CA ARG A 152 -1.81 -8.42 7.57
C ARG A 152 -2.03 -9.42 6.42
N SER A 153 -3.00 -10.31 6.60
CA SER A 153 -3.44 -11.33 5.62
C SER A 153 -2.51 -12.54 5.48
N CYS A 154 -1.36 -12.58 6.16
CA CYS A 154 -0.64 -13.83 6.39
C CYS A 154 -1.49 -14.79 7.23
N ALA A 155 -1.31 -16.09 7.06
CA ALA A 155 -1.92 -17.10 7.93
C ALA A 155 -0.87 -17.74 8.84
N LEU A 156 -1.19 -17.93 10.11
CA LEU A 156 -0.34 -18.69 11.02
C LEU A 156 -0.46 -20.18 10.69
N ARG A 157 0.66 -20.89 10.55
CA ARG A 157 0.70 -22.33 10.24
C ARG A 157 1.69 -23.03 11.14
N ASN A 158 1.45 -24.30 11.43
CA ASN A 158 2.38 -25.15 12.20
C ASN A 158 2.84 -24.51 13.54
N THR A 159 2.00 -23.67 14.15
CA THR A 159 2.26 -23.01 15.42
C THR A 159 0.92 -22.86 16.11
N SER A 160 0.78 -23.41 17.33
CA SER A 160 -0.53 -23.52 18.00
C SER A 160 -1.18 -22.16 18.24
N TYR A 161 -0.43 -21.20 18.78
CA TYR A 161 -0.84 -19.81 18.88
C TYR A 161 0.38 -18.91 18.97
N ILE A 162 0.19 -17.61 18.73
CA ILE A 162 1.16 -16.57 19.05
C ILE A 162 0.49 -15.45 19.86
N LEU A 163 1.28 -14.75 20.66
CA LEU A 163 0.89 -13.45 21.20
C LEU A 163 1.65 -12.37 20.45
N ALA A 164 0.95 -11.33 20.03
CA ALA A 164 1.54 -10.27 19.26
C ALA A 164 0.93 -8.92 19.58
N LEU A 165 1.74 -7.88 19.41
CA LEU A 165 1.33 -6.49 19.53
C LEU A 165 0.85 -5.99 18.16
N VAL A 166 -0.33 -5.39 18.11
CA VAL A 166 -0.82 -4.69 16.93
C VAL A 166 0.06 -3.47 16.71
N VAL A 167 0.85 -3.53 15.65
CA VAL A 167 1.59 -2.41 15.11
C VAL A 167 0.95 -2.03 13.79
N VAL A 168 1.27 -0.86 13.25
CA VAL A 168 0.84 -0.53 11.89
C VAL A 168 2.02 0.05 11.16
N LYS A 169 2.23 -0.36 9.90
CA LYS A 169 2.94 0.48 8.93
C LYS A 169 2.09 1.72 8.58
N LEU A 170 1.77 2.54 9.60
CA LEU A 170 0.78 3.61 9.49
C LEU A 170 1.24 4.71 8.53
N GLY A 171 2.56 4.86 8.34
CA GLY A 171 3.10 5.97 7.59
C GLY A 171 3.03 5.83 6.06
N GLN A 172 3.14 4.64 5.45
CA GLN A 172 3.29 4.57 3.98
C GLN A 172 2.12 5.21 3.22
N VAL A 173 0.87 4.95 3.62
CA VAL A 173 -0.32 5.59 3.02
C VAL A 173 -0.34 7.09 3.31
N LEU A 174 0.03 7.51 4.52
CA LEU A 174 0.07 8.93 4.88
C LEU A 174 1.12 9.68 4.06
N PHE A 175 2.27 9.07 3.77
CA PHE A 175 3.30 9.64 2.89
C PHE A 175 2.79 9.77 1.45
N VAL A 176 2.19 8.72 0.89
CA VAL A 176 1.61 8.79 -0.47
C VAL A 176 0.52 9.87 -0.55
N ASN A 177 -0.34 9.96 0.46
CA ASN A 177 -1.46 10.91 0.46
C ASN A 177 -1.03 12.36 0.75
N ASN A 178 0.10 12.56 1.45
CA ASN A 178 0.65 13.89 1.74
C ASN A 178 1.85 14.28 0.84
N ASP A 179 2.14 13.49 -0.20
CA ASP A 179 3.18 13.84 -1.17
C ASP A 179 2.74 15.02 -2.04
N ILE A 180 3.48 16.14 -1.94
CA ILE A 180 3.21 17.36 -2.71
C ILE A 180 3.51 17.17 -4.21
N LEU A 181 4.39 16.23 -4.58
CA LEU A 181 4.70 15.94 -5.98
C LEU A 181 3.58 15.17 -6.68
N MET A 182 2.68 14.54 -5.92
CA MET A 182 1.51 13.83 -6.44
C MET A 182 0.21 14.63 -6.23
N TYR A 183 0.31 15.93 -5.97
CA TYR A 183 -0.83 16.85 -5.91
C TYR A 183 -1.09 17.46 -7.29
N ASP A 184 -2.33 17.38 -7.76
CA ASP A 184 -2.76 18.07 -8.99
C ASP A 184 -3.37 19.44 -8.63
N PRO A 185 -2.71 20.55 -9.00
CA PRO A 185 -3.21 21.90 -8.72
C PRO A 185 -4.41 22.30 -9.58
N VAL A 186 -4.66 21.63 -10.71
CA VAL A 186 -5.77 21.99 -11.61
C VAL A 186 -7.09 21.44 -11.07
N SER A 187 -7.09 20.21 -10.56
CA SER A 187 -8.26 19.57 -9.97
C SER A 187 -8.40 19.78 -8.46
N ASP A 188 -7.38 20.35 -7.79
CA ASP A 188 -7.28 20.46 -6.32
C ASP A 188 -7.40 19.09 -5.62
N THR A 189 -6.73 18.08 -6.19
CA THR A 189 -6.77 16.72 -5.64
C THR A 189 -5.38 16.18 -5.34
N ARG A 190 -5.24 15.53 -4.18
CA ARG A 190 -4.04 14.78 -3.80
C ARG A 190 -4.15 13.32 -4.24
N ALA A 191 -3.02 12.63 -4.34
CA ALA A 191 -3.02 11.17 -4.40
C ALA A 191 -3.81 10.59 -3.21
N ASN A 192 -4.68 9.63 -3.51
CA ASN A 192 -5.54 8.99 -2.50
C ASN A 192 -5.38 7.48 -2.58
N ALA A 193 -4.42 6.96 -1.82
CA ALA A 193 -4.24 5.53 -1.61
C ALA A 193 -5.36 5.01 -0.69
N ARG A 194 -6.33 4.34 -1.32
CA ARG A 194 -7.52 3.80 -0.63
C ARG A 194 -7.25 2.49 0.13
N THR A 195 -6.13 1.83 -0.15
CA THR A 195 -5.81 0.51 0.42
C THR A 195 -4.38 0.49 0.95
N SER A 196 -4.22 0.38 2.27
CA SER A 196 -2.92 0.34 2.94
C SER A 196 -2.08 -0.89 2.63
N ASN A 197 -2.73 -1.97 2.22
CA ASN A 197 -2.12 -3.29 2.09
C ASN A 197 -1.48 -3.48 0.70
N LEU A 198 -1.78 -2.59 -0.25
CA LEU A 198 -1.33 -2.67 -1.66
C LEU A 198 -0.07 -1.88 -1.94
N ASN A 199 0.35 -1.00 -1.01
CA ASN A 199 1.56 -0.19 -1.18
C ASN A 199 2.79 -1.06 -1.44
N GLU A 200 2.78 -2.27 -0.87
CA GLU A 200 3.87 -3.21 -0.98
C GLU A 200 3.95 -3.86 -2.37
N SER A 201 2.80 -4.14 -2.97
CA SER A 201 2.70 -4.72 -4.31
C SER A 201 3.08 -3.71 -5.41
N LEU A 202 2.99 -2.40 -5.16
CA LEU A 202 3.36 -1.37 -6.14
C LEU A 202 4.82 -1.45 -6.58
N GLY A 203 5.73 -1.83 -5.66
CA GLY A 203 7.15 -2.00 -5.97
C GLY A 203 7.49 -3.25 -6.79
N GLN A 204 6.52 -4.15 -6.99
CA GLN A 204 6.69 -5.42 -7.69
C GLN A 204 5.97 -5.45 -9.05
N ILE A 205 5.38 -4.34 -9.49
CA ILE A 205 4.65 -4.27 -10.75
C ILE A 205 5.63 -4.42 -11.93
N GLN A 206 5.40 -5.44 -12.76
CA GLN A 206 6.18 -5.66 -14.00
C GLN A 206 5.47 -5.14 -15.26
N TYR A 207 4.14 -5.07 -15.24
CA TYR A 207 3.34 -4.68 -16.39
C TYR A 207 2.39 -3.54 -16.00
N ILE A 208 2.41 -2.46 -16.77
CA ILE A 208 1.46 -1.34 -16.64
C ILE A 208 0.51 -1.39 -17.83
N PHE A 209 -0.75 -1.70 -17.56
CA PHE A 209 -1.83 -1.60 -18.55
C PHE A 209 -2.43 -0.21 -18.46
N SER A 210 -2.16 0.63 -19.46
CA SER A 210 -2.70 2.00 -19.53
C SER A 210 -3.81 2.09 -20.57
N ASP A 211 -4.90 2.77 -20.23
CA ASP A 211 -5.90 3.16 -21.22
C ASP A 211 -5.38 4.34 -22.06
N LYS A 212 -5.77 4.41 -23.33
CA LYS A 212 -5.40 5.50 -24.22
C LYS A 212 -6.18 6.77 -23.85
N THR A 213 -7.50 6.66 -23.74
CA THR A 213 -8.38 7.83 -23.63
C THR A 213 -8.60 8.15 -22.16
N GLY A 214 -8.39 9.41 -21.74
CA GLY A 214 -8.59 9.82 -20.35
C GLY A 214 -7.39 9.52 -19.42
N THR A 215 -6.41 8.73 -19.86
CA THR A 215 -5.15 8.50 -19.15
C THR A 215 -3.95 9.01 -19.94
N LEU A 216 -3.68 8.45 -21.14
CA LEU A 216 -2.55 8.92 -21.96
C LEU A 216 -2.86 10.22 -22.73
N THR A 217 -4.13 10.41 -23.11
CA THR A 217 -4.56 11.62 -23.84
C THR A 217 -5.61 12.37 -23.04
N GLN A 218 -5.39 13.67 -22.84
CA GLN A 218 -6.46 14.59 -22.42
C GLN A 218 -7.54 14.64 -23.52
N ASN A 219 -8.80 14.80 -23.12
CA ASN A 219 -9.91 14.96 -24.06
C ASN A 219 -9.96 16.38 -24.65
N LYS A 220 -8.82 16.83 -25.18
CA LYS A 220 -8.64 18.13 -25.82
C LYS A 220 -7.96 17.91 -27.15
N MET A 221 -8.66 18.20 -28.23
CA MET A 221 -8.14 18.08 -29.59
C MET A 221 -7.85 19.47 -30.13
N GLU A 222 -6.57 19.77 -30.35
CA GLU A 222 -6.13 21.04 -30.93
C GLU A 222 -5.75 20.83 -32.39
N PHE A 223 -6.33 21.64 -33.28
CA PHE A 223 -5.95 21.64 -34.68
C PHE A 223 -4.61 22.35 -34.84
N PHE A 224 -3.57 21.57 -35.19
CA PHE A 224 -2.18 22.05 -35.10
C PHE A 224 -1.56 22.37 -36.47
N LYS A 225 -1.70 21.47 -37.44
CA LYS A 225 -1.13 21.59 -38.79
C LYS A 225 -2.05 20.95 -39.81
N CYS A 226 -2.05 21.48 -41.02
CA CYS A 226 -2.71 20.85 -42.15
C CYS A 226 -1.93 21.09 -43.45
N THR A 227 -2.27 20.33 -44.48
CA THR A 227 -1.73 20.50 -45.83
C THR A 227 -2.88 20.74 -46.77
N ILE A 228 -2.86 21.86 -47.49
CA ILE A 228 -3.90 22.23 -48.47
C ILE A 228 -3.20 22.47 -49.80
N GLY A 229 -3.60 21.75 -50.86
CA GLY A 229 -2.99 21.91 -52.19
C GLY A 229 -1.50 21.57 -52.29
N GLY A 230 -0.94 20.81 -51.33
CA GLY A 230 0.48 20.50 -51.25
C GLY A 230 1.30 21.48 -50.41
N GLU A 231 0.72 22.63 -50.02
CA GLU A 231 1.34 23.58 -49.11
C GLU A 231 1.01 23.25 -47.65
N LYS A 232 2.01 23.36 -46.77
CA LYS A 232 1.89 23.04 -45.34
C LYS A 232 1.57 24.30 -44.55
N PHE A 233 0.51 24.23 -43.76
CA PHE A 233 0.02 25.31 -42.89
C PHE A 233 0.14 24.89 -41.43
N GLY A 234 0.46 25.87 -40.58
CA GLY A 234 0.66 25.72 -39.15
C GLY A 234 2.14 25.65 -38.76
N THR A 235 2.51 26.45 -37.76
CA THR A 235 3.86 26.57 -37.22
C THR A 235 4.02 25.79 -35.90
N GLY A 236 5.22 25.72 -35.33
CA GLY A 236 5.45 25.12 -34.02
C GLY A 236 5.80 23.63 -33.97
N ILE A 237 6.27 23.19 -32.79
CA ILE A 237 6.84 21.84 -32.54
C ILE A 237 6.04 21.18 -31.41
N SER A 238 5.54 19.96 -31.65
CA SER A 238 4.87 19.16 -30.63
C SER A 238 5.86 18.60 -29.61
N GLU A 239 5.39 18.27 -28.41
CA GLU A 239 6.24 17.63 -27.38
C GLU A 239 6.90 16.34 -27.89
N VAL A 240 6.18 15.56 -28.71
CA VAL A 240 6.71 14.34 -29.34
C VAL A 240 7.84 14.65 -30.32
N GLN A 241 7.68 15.66 -31.18
CA GLN A 241 8.75 16.08 -32.10
C GLN A 241 9.96 16.66 -31.37
N ALA A 242 9.74 17.46 -30.32
CA ALA A 242 10.82 18.01 -29.51
C ALA A 242 11.61 16.90 -28.80
N ALA A 243 10.92 15.93 -28.20
CA ALA A 243 11.54 14.78 -27.54
C ALA A 243 12.35 13.90 -28.52
N GLU A 244 11.85 13.70 -29.75
CA GLU A 244 12.58 12.96 -30.78
C GLU A 244 13.84 13.70 -31.26
N LEU A 245 13.78 15.02 -31.44
CA LEU A 245 14.93 15.85 -31.80
C LEU A 245 15.99 15.88 -30.69
N GLN A 246 15.57 15.89 -29.43
CA GLN A 246 16.48 15.78 -28.28
C GLN A 246 17.18 14.42 -28.23
N ARG A 247 16.45 13.32 -28.47
CA ARG A 247 17.05 11.96 -28.54
C ARG A 247 18.07 11.81 -29.67
N ARG A 248 17.93 12.59 -30.76
CA ARG A 248 18.86 12.61 -31.88
C ARG A 248 20.07 13.54 -31.67
N GLY A 249 20.24 14.12 -30.49
CA GLY A 249 21.44 14.87 -30.09
C GLY A 249 21.34 16.39 -30.21
N ASN A 250 20.18 16.96 -30.55
CA ASN A 250 20.00 18.42 -30.56
C ASN A 250 19.59 18.94 -29.18
N ILE A 251 20.54 19.56 -28.50
CA ILE A 251 20.38 20.11 -27.14
C ILE A 251 19.74 21.50 -27.26
N ASN A 252 18.51 21.67 -26.75
CA ASN A 252 17.67 22.90 -26.72
C ASN A 252 16.50 23.08 -27.71
N VAL A 253 15.85 22.01 -28.17
CA VAL A 253 14.51 22.17 -28.79
C VAL A 253 13.43 22.06 -27.70
N LYS A 254 12.72 23.17 -27.42
CA LYS A 254 11.53 23.19 -26.55
C LYS A 254 10.25 23.14 -27.40
N ALA A 255 9.23 22.44 -26.91
CA ALA A 255 7.92 22.46 -27.54
C ALA A 255 7.34 23.88 -27.49
N SER A 256 6.84 24.37 -28.62
CA SER A 256 6.34 25.75 -28.75
C SER A 256 4.80 25.85 -28.75
N GLY A 257 4.11 24.71 -28.71
CA GLY A 257 2.70 24.60 -28.29
C GLY A 257 1.63 25.29 -29.13
N ARG A 258 1.94 26.09 -30.17
CA ARG A 258 0.90 26.78 -30.96
C ARG A 258 1.10 26.59 -32.46
N GLY A 259 0.06 26.06 -33.10
CA GLY A 259 -0.03 25.77 -34.53
C GLY A 259 -0.38 27.00 -35.37
N PHE A 260 -1.25 27.85 -34.88
CA PHE A 260 -1.73 29.05 -35.58
C PHE A 260 -1.75 30.20 -34.55
N GLU A 261 -1.21 31.37 -34.88
CA GLU A 261 -1.28 32.57 -34.03
C GLU A 261 -2.68 33.18 -34.12
N ASP A 262 -3.23 33.63 -32.98
CA ASP A 262 -4.52 34.32 -32.87
C ASP A 262 -4.49 35.77 -33.41
N ASP A 263 -3.65 36.07 -34.40
CA ASP A 263 -3.49 37.43 -34.97
C ASP A 263 -4.40 37.69 -36.18
N ALA A 264 -5.46 36.89 -36.37
CA ALA A 264 -6.38 37.03 -37.50
C ALA A 264 -7.82 37.47 -37.13
N LEU A 265 -8.06 37.91 -35.89
CA LEU A 265 -9.38 38.46 -35.46
C LEU A 265 -9.33 39.92 -34.99
N ALA A 266 -8.23 40.63 -35.25
CA ALA A 266 -8.18 42.08 -35.14
C ALA A 266 -8.09 42.71 -36.56
N ASN A 267 -9.20 42.68 -37.29
CA ASN A 267 -9.61 43.68 -38.30
C ASN A 267 -11.05 43.41 -38.74
#